data_AF-A0A496T181-F1
#
_entry.id   AF-A0A496T181-F1
#
_cell.length_a   1.000
_cell.length_b   1.000
_cell.length_c   1.000
_cell.angle_alpha   90.00
_cell.angle_beta   90.00
_cell.angle_gamma   90.00
#
_symmetry.space_group_name_H-M   'P 1'
#
loop_
_entity.id
_entity.type
_entity.pdbx_description
1 polymer ?
#
loop_
_entity_poly.entity_id
_entity_poly.type
_entity_poly.pdbx_seq_one_letter_code
_entity_poly.pdbx_strand_id
1 'polypeptide(L)'
;MVGRTGIPLAPGGPRESTLVAWHQQGLPRGKDYYEVLLEISGIESEPTQPRVSLDVSFKIIPQFEEKILEHKNGHYIVQDWMGAITEISDEYNYTYIGSAKDFVTGKRHKFPVEDGKD
;
A
#
# COMPACT_ATOMS: atom_id res chain seq x y z
N MET A 1 18.11 29.57 -12.66
CA MET A 1 17.58 28.21 -12.46
C MET A 1 18.37 27.30 -13.39
N VAL A 2 19.39 26.61 -12.87
CA VAL A 2 20.11 25.60 -13.67
C VAL A 2 19.19 24.38 -13.69
N GLY A 3 18.55 24.12 -14.83
CA GLY A 3 17.73 22.93 -15.00
C GLY A 3 18.62 21.70 -14.89
N ARG A 4 18.50 20.94 -13.79
CA ARG A 4 19.13 19.63 -13.68
C ARG A 4 18.43 18.68 -14.65
N THR A 5 19.13 18.29 -15.70
CA THR A 5 18.76 17.18 -16.58
C THR A 5 19.01 15.87 -15.83
N GLY A 6 18.03 15.40 -15.07
CA GLY A 6 18.11 14.14 -14.32
C GLY A 6 16.73 13.56 -14.03
N ILE A 7 16.62 12.23 -13.99
CA ILE A 7 15.40 11.54 -13.57
C ILE A 7 15.31 11.64 -12.03
N PRO A 8 14.21 12.17 -11.46
CA PRO A 8 14.05 12.24 -10.01
C PRO A 8 14.10 10.85 -9.36
N LEU A 9 14.80 10.74 -8.23
CA LEU A 9 14.83 9.51 -7.44
C LEU A 9 13.51 9.38 -6.64
N ALA A 10 12.59 8.55 -7.13
CA ALA A 10 11.29 8.31 -6.50
C ALA A 10 10.99 6.81 -6.37
N PRO A 11 11.61 6.10 -5.41
CA PRO A 11 11.50 4.64 -5.28
C PRO A 11 10.15 4.15 -4.75
N GLY A 12 9.26 5.05 -4.30
CA GLY A 12 8.01 4.70 -3.63
C GLY A 12 8.20 4.35 -2.15
N GLY A 13 7.09 4.24 -1.41
CA GLY A 13 7.14 3.94 0.03
C GLY A 13 7.44 2.46 0.32
N PRO A 14 8.12 2.15 1.45
CA PRO A 14 8.42 0.77 1.82
C PRO A 14 7.16 0.02 2.26
N ARG A 15 7.16 -1.30 2.04
CA ARG A 15 6.26 -2.21 2.74
C ARG A 15 6.68 -2.35 4.21
N GLU A 16 5.76 -2.78 5.06
CA GLU A 16 6.04 -3.05 6.47
C GLU A 16 7.18 -4.08 6.64
N SER A 17 7.08 -5.24 5.98
CA SER A 17 8.14 -6.26 5.96
C SER A 17 9.48 -5.72 5.46
N THR A 18 9.46 -4.88 4.43
CA THR A 18 10.66 -4.24 3.87
C THR A 18 11.31 -3.29 4.88
N LEU A 19 10.51 -2.45 5.54
CA LEU A 19 11.02 -1.50 6.53
C LEU A 19 11.61 -2.22 7.75
N VAL A 20 10.97 -3.32 8.19
CA VAL A 20 11.50 -4.19 9.25
C VAL A 20 12.86 -4.77 8.86
N ALA A 21 12.97 -5.32 7.65
CA ALA A 21 14.21 -5.88 7.14
C ALA A 21 15.33 -4.81 7.06
N TRP A 22 15.03 -3.62 6.55
CA TRP A 22 16.01 -2.53 6.49
C TRP A 22 16.50 -2.11 7.87
N HIS A 23 15.63 -2.05 8.87
CA HIS A 23 16.06 -1.79 10.25
C HIS A 23 17.01 -2.86 10.80
N GLN A 24 16.78 -4.13 10.45
CA GLN A 24 17.70 -5.22 10.82
C GLN A 24 19.03 -5.13 10.07
N GLN A 25 19.03 -4.57 8.86
CA GLN A 25 20.20 -4.38 8.00
C GLN A 25 20.97 -3.08 8.28
N GLY A 26 20.50 -2.26 9.22
CA GLY A 26 21.22 -1.06 9.68
C GLY A 26 20.54 0.27 9.41
N LEU A 27 19.31 0.30 8.89
CA LEU A 27 18.52 1.54 8.83
C LEU A 27 18.25 2.04 10.27
N PRO A 28 18.69 3.26 10.65
CA PRO A 28 18.50 3.77 12.00
C PRO A 28 17.03 3.86 12.39
N ARG A 29 16.70 3.46 13.63
CA ARG A 29 15.34 3.62 14.17
C ARG A 29 15.02 5.11 14.31
N GLY A 30 13.83 5.50 13.87
CA GLY A 30 13.35 6.89 13.97
C GLY A 30 13.84 7.83 12.86
N LYS A 31 14.69 7.38 11.94
CA LYS A 31 14.98 8.10 10.69
C LYS A 31 14.05 7.63 9.59
N ASP A 32 13.63 8.56 8.73
CA ASP A 32 12.91 8.23 7.50
C ASP A 32 13.86 7.54 6.50
N TYR A 33 13.36 6.49 5.82
CA TYR A 33 14.19 5.70 4.90
C TYR A 33 14.71 6.52 3.72
N TYR A 34 13.93 7.50 3.24
CA TYR A 34 14.26 8.30 2.08
C TYR A 34 15.36 9.30 2.43
N GLU A 35 15.34 9.89 3.63
CA GLU A 35 16.43 10.73 4.14
C GLU A 35 17.76 9.96 4.18
N VAL A 36 17.74 8.73 4.70
CA VAL A 36 18.94 7.88 4.76
C VAL A 36 19.41 7.47 3.37
N LEU A 37 18.49 7.18 2.45
CA LEU A 37 18.81 6.88 1.05
C LEU A 37 19.53 8.05 0.37
N LEU A 38 19.04 9.28 0.56
CA LEU A 38 19.65 10.49 0.01
C LEU A 38 21.04 10.73 0.62
N GLU A 39 21.18 10.57 1.94
CA GLU A 39 22.45 10.70 2.68
C GLU A 39 23.52 9.74 2.12
N ILE A 40 23.18 8.46 1.98
CA ILE A 40 24.10 7.42 1.45
C ILE A 40 24.43 7.67 -0.02
N SER A 41 23.46 8.16 -0.80
CA SER A 41 23.64 8.43 -2.24
C SER A 41 24.38 9.73 -2.53
N GLY A 42 24.65 10.56 -1.52
CA GLY A 42 25.23 11.90 -1.69
C GLY A 42 24.31 12.86 -2.46
N ILE A 43 23.00 12.63 -2.44
CA ILE A 43 22.00 13.45 -3.13
C ILE A 43 21.44 14.44 -2.12
N GLU A 44 21.51 15.73 -2.44
CA GLU A 44 20.86 16.76 -1.62
C GLU A 44 19.34 16.69 -1.74
N SER A 45 18.65 16.77 -0.60
CA SER A 45 17.19 16.85 -0.58
C SER A 45 16.72 18.15 -1.21
N GLU A 46 15.80 18.06 -2.17
CA GLU A 46 15.17 19.23 -2.75
C GLU A 46 14.04 19.77 -1.84
N PRO A 47 13.85 21.09 -1.75
CA PRO A 47 12.73 21.66 -1.02
C PRO A 47 11.42 21.28 -1.73
N THR A 48 10.55 20.57 -1.01
CA THR A 48 9.23 20.17 -1.53
C THR A 48 8.16 21.21 -1.20
N GLN A 49 7.15 21.31 -2.04
CA GLN A 49 5.92 22.03 -1.69
C GLN A 49 5.00 21.14 -0.85
N PRO A 50 4.16 21.72 0.04
CA PRO A 50 3.13 20.96 0.72
C PRO A 50 2.24 20.22 -0.27
N ARG A 51 1.85 18.99 0.07
CA ARG A 51 0.87 18.24 -0.74
C ARG A 51 -0.47 18.95 -0.71
N VAL A 52 -1.06 19.13 -1.88
CA VAL A 52 -2.42 19.68 -2.03
C VAL A 52 -3.37 18.53 -2.30
N SER A 53 -4.42 18.40 -1.49
CA SER A 53 -5.53 17.48 -1.77
C SER A 53 -6.40 18.07 -2.88
N LEU A 54 -6.81 17.22 -3.83
CA LEU A 54 -7.83 17.61 -4.82
C LEU A 54 -9.25 17.35 -4.31
N ASP A 55 -9.40 16.77 -3.11
CA ASP A 55 -10.67 16.39 -2.49
C ASP A 55 -11.57 15.52 -3.39
N VAL A 56 -10.94 14.78 -4.32
CA VAL A 56 -11.62 13.80 -5.18
C VAL A 56 -11.51 12.41 -4.55
N SER A 57 -12.65 11.72 -4.48
CA SER A 57 -12.71 10.31 -4.09
C SER A 57 -12.44 9.40 -5.28
N PHE A 58 -11.45 8.52 -5.15
CA PHE A 58 -11.20 7.42 -6.09
C PHE A 58 -11.89 6.11 -5.68
N LYS A 59 -12.71 6.15 -4.62
CA LYS A 59 -13.49 5.00 -4.15
C LYS A 59 -14.80 4.89 -4.92
N ILE A 60 -15.34 3.67 -4.98
CA ILE A 60 -16.70 3.41 -5.45
C ILE A 60 -17.72 4.07 -4.51
N ILE A 61 -18.84 4.56 -5.07
CA ILE A 61 -19.93 5.19 -4.31
C ILE A 61 -21.26 4.62 -4.84
N PRO A 62 -22.10 3.98 -4.00
CA PRO A 62 -21.86 3.67 -2.58
C PRO A 62 -20.79 2.57 -2.40
N GLN A 63 -20.18 2.52 -1.22
CA GLN A 63 -19.25 1.46 -0.83
C GLN A 63 -20.03 0.26 -0.29
N PHE A 64 -19.49 -0.94 -0.49
CA PHE A 64 -19.99 -2.15 0.16
C PHE A 64 -19.53 -2.22 1.62
N GLU A 65 -20.26 -2.98 2.43
CA GLU A 65 -19.87 -3.28 3.80
C GLU A 65 -18.62 -4.19 3.80
N GLU A 66 -17.56 -3.76 4.48
CA GLU A 66 -16.38 -4.60 4.74
C GLU A 66 -16.70 -5.62 5.83
N LYS A 67 -16.55 -6.91 5.52
CA LYS A 67 -16.81 -7.98 6.49
C LYS A 67 -16.07 -9.27 6.20
N ILE A 68 -15.84 -10.04 7.26
CA ILE A 68 -15.36 -11.41 7.17
C ILE A 68 -16.58 -12.32 6.93
N LEU A 69 -16.54 -13.08 5.84
CA LEU A 69 -17.58 -14.04 5.45
C LEU A 69 -17.32 -15.43 6.06
N GLU A 70 -16.06 -15.85 6.08
CA GLU A 70 -15.64 -17.15 6.61
C GLU A 70 -14.21 -17.05 7.16
N HIS A 71 -13.90 -17.86 8.18
CA HIS A 71 -12.54 -18.10 8.64
C HIS A 71 -12.31 -19.60 8.72
N LYS A 72 -11.38 -20.11 7.91
CA LYS A 72 -11.11 -21.55 7.80
C LYS A 72 -9.70 -21.82 7.30
N ASN A 73 -9.08 -22.89 7.81
CA ASN A 73 -7.77 -23.39 7.38
C ASN A 73 -6.63 -22.34 7.44
N GLY A 74 -6.69 -21.38 8.37
CA GLY A 74 -5.69 -20.30 8.45
C GLY A 74 -5.89 -19.17 7.42
N HIS A 75 -7.10 -19.05 6.87
CA HIS A 75 -7.44 -18.02 5.89
C HIS A 75 -8.79 -17.38 6.20
N TYR A 76 -8.87 -16.07 6.01
CA TYR A 76 -10.13 -15.32 5.97
C TYR A 76 -10.66 -15.22 4.55
N ILE A 77 -11.96 -15.44 4.38
CA ILE A 77 -12.72 -15.00 3.20
C ILE A 77 -13.39 -13.69 3.57
N VAL A 78 -13.07 -12.63 2.83
CA VAL A 78 -13.44 -11.25 3.14
C VAL A 78 -14.17 -10.64 1.96
N GLN A 79 -15.22 -9.86 2.24
CA GLN A 79 -15.77 -8.88 1.32
C GLN A 79 -15.13 -7.51 1.61
N ASP A 80 -14.49 -6.89 0.62
CA ASP A 80 -13.90 -5.56 0.76
C ASP A 80 -14.90 -4.43 0.49
N TRP A 81 -14.45 -3.17 0.63
CA TRP A 81 -15.28 -1.97 0.40
C TRP A 81 -15.69 -1.78 -1.07
N MET A 82 -15.01 -2.46 -2.00
CA MET A 82 -15.40 -2.54 -3.41
C MET A 82 -16.43 -3.64 -3.65
N GLY A 83 -16.65 -4.56 -2.70
CA GLY A 83 -17.54 -5.71 -2.82
C GLY A 83 -16.85 -6.97 -3.35
N ALA A 84 -15.54 -6.96 -3.53
CA ALA A 84 -14.81 -8.14 -4.00
C ALA A 84 -14.66 -9.17 -2.88
N ILE A 85 -14.84 -10.44 -3.22
CA ILE A 85 -14.63 -11.56 -2.30
C ILE A 85 -13.22 -12.09 -2.49
N THR A 86 -12.40 -11.93 -1.45
CA THR A 86 -10.97 -12.25 -1.47
C THR A 86 -10.59 -13.10 -0.27
N GLU A 87 -9.74 -14.09 -0.51
CA GLU A 87 -9.09 -14.90 0.51
C GLU A 87 -7.72 -14.32 0.86
N ILE A 88 -7.44 -14.23 2.15
CA ILE A 88 -6.16 -13.77 2.69
C ILE A 88 -5.74 -14.66 3.86
N SER A 89 -4.43 -14.89 4.04
CA SER A 89 -3.87 -15.57 5.22
C SER A 89 -4.31 -14.87 6.51
N ASP A 90 -4.62 -15.64 7.55
CA ASP A 90 -5.02 -15.12 8.86
C ASP A 90 -3.89 -14.44 9.65
N GLU A 91 -2.66 -14.54 9.16
CA GLU A 91 -1.50 -13.74 9.58
C GLU A 91 -1.71 -12.24 9.30
N TYR A 92 -2.59 -11.91 8.35
CA TYR A 92 -2.95 -10.54 7.99
C TYR A 92 -4.42 -10.27 8.33
N ASN A 93 -4.69 -9.03 8.73
CA ASN A 93 -6.07 -8.57 8.82
C ASN A 93 -6.57 -8.05 7.46
N TYR A 94 -7.89 -7.91 7.33
CA TYR A 94 -8.54 -7.47 6.09
C TYR A 94 -8.04 -6.13 5.53
N THR A 95 -7.45 -5.26 6.36
CA THR A 95 -6.97 -3.95 5.91
C THR A 95 -5.78 -4.04 4.94
N TYR A 96 -5.10 -5.19 4.86
CA TYR A 96 -4.02 -5.44 3.90
C TYR A 96 -4.51 -5.63 2.47
N ILE A 97 -5.81 -5.92 2.25
CA ILE A 97 -6.39 -6.07 0.91
C ILE A 97 -6.60 -4.70 0.26
N GLY A 98 -7.00 -3.70 1.05
CA GLY A 98 -7.34 -2.35 0.57
C GLY A 98 -6.20 -1.33 0.64
N SER A 99 -5.02 -1.72 1.14
CA SER A 99 -3.91 -0.79 1.35
C SER A 99 -2.57 -1.40 1.00
N ALA A 100 -1.66 -0.54 0.54
CA ALA A 100 -0.32 -0.90 0.11
C ALA A 100 0.64 -1.21 1.28
N LYS A 101 0.18 -1.92 2.32
CA LYS A 101 0.95 -2.20 3.55
C LYS A 101 2.07 -3.22 3.33
N ASP A 102 1.73 -4.36 2.74
CA ASP A 102 2.69 -5.45 2.56
C ASP A 102 2.36 -6.33 1.35
N PHE A 103 3.24 -7.28 1.07
CA PHE A 103 3.04 -8.34 0.09
C PHE A 103 2.20 -9.45 0.71
N VAL A 104 0.96 -9.56 0.27
CA VAL A 104 0.05 -10.63 0.70
C VAL A 104 -0.23 -11.55 -0.47
N THR A 105 -0.23 -12.85 -0.20
CA THR A 105 -0.79 -13.83 -1.12
C THR A 105 -2.28 -13.92 -0.85
N GLY A 106 -3.07 -13.61 -1.87
CA GLY A 106 -4.52 -13.68 -1.78
C GLY A 106 -5.11 -14.30 -3.03
N LYS A 107 -6.23 -14.99 -2.87
CA LYS A 107 -7.01 -15.53 -3.98
C LYS A 107 -8.29 -14.72 -4.11
N ARG A 108 -8.50 -14.10 -5.27
CA ARG A 108 -9.76 -13.45 -5.59
C ARG A 108 -10.78 -14.51 -6.02
N HIS A 109 -11.87 -14.63 -5.28
CA HIS A 109 -12.94 -15.58 -5.56
C HIS A 109 -14.00 -14.98 -6.48
N LYS A 110 -14.38 -13.72 -6.23
CA LYS A 110 -15.44 -13.04 -6.97
C LYS A 110 -15.22 -11.53 -7.03
N PHE A 111 -15.63 -10.91 -8.13
CA PHE A 111 -15.75 -9.46 -8.26
C PHE A 111 -17.24 -9.06 -8.17
N PRO A 112 -17.58 -7.88 -7.61
CA PRO A 112 -18.97 -7.44 -7.45
C PRO A 112 -19.75 -7.36 -8.77
N VAL A 113 -19.07 -7.01 -9.87
CA VAL A 113 -19.66 -6.88 -11.22
C VAL A 113 -19.02 -7.92 -12.12
N GLU A 114 -19.80 -8.89 -12.60
CA GLU A 114 -19.31 -9.95 -13.47
C GLU A 114 -19.72 -9.70 -14.93
N ASP A 115 -20.89 -9.10 -15.15
CA ASP A 115 -21.34 -8.62 -16.46
C ASP A 115 -22.08 -7.26 -16.38
N GLY A 116 -22.52 -6.74 -17.52
CA GLY A 116 -23.19 -5.43 -17.58
C GLY A 116 -24.64 -5.40 -17.07
N LYS A 117 -25.17 -6.53 -16.58
CA LYS A 117 -26.50 -6.65 -15.97
C LYS A 117 -26.43 -6.71 -14.44
N ASP A 118 -25.25 -7.00 -13.88
CA ASP A 118 -24.95 -6.95 -12.44
C ASP A 118 -24.65 -5.52 -11.99
#